data_AF-A0A2V8S6W4-F1
#
_entry.id   AF-A0A2V8S6W4-F1
#
_cell.length_a   1.000
_cell.length_b   1.000
_cell.length_c   1.000
_cell.angle_alpha   90.00
_cell.angle_beta   90.00
_cell.angle_gamma   90.00
#
_symmetry.space_group_name_H-M   'P 1'
#
loop_
_entity.id
_entity.type
_entity.pdbx_description
1 polymer ?
#
loop_
_entity_poly.entity_id
_entity_poly.type
_entity_poly.pdbx_seq_one_letter_code
_entity_poly.pdbx_strand_id
1 'polypeptide(L)'
;VLRQPLEEGSVLITRGNRAVRLPARFTLVAAMNPCPCGQLGRSDRPCACTPATVANYRARVSGPLLDRFDIQVEVPPLPLRDFESAPAVEGSAVVAQRVATARGRLDREPAAPIELEARRILHRAVRSLGLSARAHDAILKVARTIAHLDGALSVGPTHVGEATQYRALERNPDAA
;
A
#
# COMPACT_ATOMS: atom_id res chain seq x y z
N VAL A 1 8.09 12.23 12.88
CA VAL A 1 6.81 12.91 13.22
C VAL A 1 5.58 12.18 12.69
N LEU A 2 5.57 11.66 11.46
CA LEU A 2 4.38 10.97 10.89
C LEU A 2 3.99 9.63 11.53
N ARG A 3 4.87 9.00 12.31
CA ARG A 3 4.62 7.70 12.94
C ARG A 3 3.35 7.68 13.81
N GLN A 4 3.28 8.59 14.78
CA GLN A 4 2.17 8.65 15.72
C GLN A 4 0.81 8.88 15.03
N PRO A 5 0.65 9.88 14.14
CA PRO A 5 -0.63 10.07 13.46
C PRO A 5 -1.06 8.86 12.62
N LEU A 6 -0.13 8.15 11.99
CA LEU A 6 -0.43 6.95 11.20
C LEU A 6 -0.85 5.74 12.07
N GLU A 7 -0.43 5.69 13.33
CA GLU A 7 -0.74 4.58 14.24
C GLU A 7 -1.94 4.88 15.14
N GLU A 8 -2.00 6.06 15.74
CA GLU A 8 -3.00 6.45 16.74
C GLU A 8 -4.17 7.24 16.13
N GLY A 9 -4.03 7.75 14.89
CA GLY A 9 -5.00 8.68 14.31
C GLY A 9 -5.13 9.98 15.11
N SER A 10 -4.12 10.33 15.92
CA SER A 10 -4.04 11.55 16.70
C SER A 10 -2.59 12.01 16.88
N VAL A 11 -2.40 13.28 17.22
CA VAL A 11 -1.10 13.86 17.52
C VAL A 11 -1.17 14.53 18.88
N LEU A 12 -0.20 14.24 19.74
CA LEU A 12 -0.03 14.94 21.01
C LEU A 12 0.98 16.07 20.82
N ILE A 13 0.55 17.31 21.02
CA ILE A 13 1.41 18.49 20.96
C ILE A 13 1.64 18.96 22.38
N THR A 14 2.89 18.89 22.84
CA THR A 14 3.32 19.40 24.15
C THR A 14 4.16 20.66 23.95
N ARG A 15 3.72 21.79 24.50
CA ARG A 15 4.38 23.11 24.42
C ARG A 15 4.24 23.81 25.77
N GLY A 16 5.37 24.16 26.39
CA GLY A 16 5.39 24.66 27.78
C GLY A 16 4.77 23.66 28.75
N ASN A 17 3.96 24.14 29.69
CA ASN A 17 3.23 23.29 30.67
C ASN A 17 1.85 22.83 30.16
N ARG A 18 1.65 22.73 28.84
CA ARG A 18 0.38 22.30 28.23
C ARG A 18 0.58 21.19 27.21
N ALA A 19 -0.35 20.25 27.22
CA ALA A 19 -0.44 19.18 26.23
C ALA A 19 -1.85 19.18 25.61
N VAL A 20 -1.92 19.12 24.28
CA VAL A 20 -3.18 19.05 23.53
C VAL A 20 -3.13 17.87 22.57
N ARG A 21 -4.15 17.02 22.60
CA ARG A 21 -4.32 15.91 21.64
C ARG A 21 -5.27 16.35 20.53
N LEU A 22 -4.78 16.31 19.29
CA LEU A 22 -5.55 16.65 18.10
C LEU A 22 -5.84 15.40 17.26
N PRO A 23 -7.04 15.25 16.68
CA PRO A 23 -7.33 14.14 15.77
C PRO A 23 -6.54 14.30 14.47
N ALA A 24 -6.05 13.18 13.93
CA ALA A 24 -5.25 13.11 12.72
C ALA A 24 -5.57 11.81 11.94
N ARG A 25 -6.85 11.61 11.61
CA ARG A 25 -7.32 10.49 10.80
C ARG A 25 -7.33 10.89 9.33
N PHE A 26 -6.37 10.39 8.56
CA PHE A 26 -6.25 10.69 7.13
C PHE A 26 -5.76 9.46 6.36
N THR A 27 -5.96 9.48 5.04
CA THR A 27 -5.30 8.54 4.12
C THR A 27 -4.03 9.20 3.60
N LEU A 28 -2.87 8.57 3.83
CA LEU A 28 -1.61 9.05 3.28
C LEU A 28 -1.41 8.47 1.88
N VAL A 29 -1.25 9.35 0.90
CA VAL A 29 -0.80 9.00 -0.45
C VAL A 29 0.57 9.64 -0.65
N ALA A 30 1.56 8.84 -1.02
CA ALA A 30 2.92 9.30 -1.24
C ALA A 30 3.49 8.67 -2.51
N ALA A 31 4.43 9.36 -3.13
CA ALA A 31 5.19 8.88 -4.27
C ALA A 31 6.66 9.19 -4.04
N MET A 32 7.53 8.33 -4.55
CA MET A 32 8.98 8.55 -4.57
C MET A 32 9.55 7.98 -5.85
N ASN A 33 10.64 8.59 -6.33
CA ASN A 33 11.40 8.01 -7.43
C ASN A 33 12.07 6.70 -6.97
N PRO A 34 12.32 5.74 -7.88
CA PRO A 34 13.01 4.50 -7.51
C PRO A 34 14.53 4.70 -7.29
N CYS A 35 15.10 5.78 -7.82
CA CYS A 35 16.49 6.21 -7.67
C CYS A 35 16.62 7.74 -7.79
N PRO A 36 17.77 8.36 -7.44
CA PRO A 36 17.96 9.81 -7.53
C PRO A 36 17.76 10.41 -8.93
N CYS A 37 18.16 9.68 -9.98
CA CYS A 37 18.05 10.18 -11.36
C CYS A 37 16.68 9.91 -12.02
N GLY A 38 15.82 9.13 -11.37
CA GLY A 38 14.48 8.78 -11.87
C GLY A 38 14.45 7.87 -13.12
N GLN A 39 15.59 7.29 -13.52
CA GLN A 39 15.69 6.47 -14.74
C GLN A 39 15.73 4.96 -14.47
N LEU A 40 15.70 4.52 -13.20
CA LEU A 40 15.72 3.09 -12.87
C LEU A 40 14.44 2.41 -13.40
N GLY A 41 14.58 1.33 -14.16
CA GLY A 41 13.47 0.60 -14.78
C GLY A 41 12.97 1.18 -16.10
N ARG A 42 13.59 2.25 -16.63
CA ARG A 42 13.23 2.81 -17.94
C ARG A 42 13.88 2.06 -19.10
N SER A 43 13.10 1.79 -20.14
CA SER A 43 13.57 1.16 -21.39
C SER A 43 14.14 2.18 -22.39
N ASP A 44 13.69 3.43 -22.34
CA ASP A 44 14.10 4.50 -23.25
C ASP A 44 15.38 5.22 -22.82
N ARG A 45 15.69 5.23 -21.52
CA ARG A 45 16.90 5.86 -20.98
C ARG A 45 17.50 5.01 -19.86
N PRO A 46 18.74 4.50 -20.02
CA PRO A 46 19.36 3.68 -18.99
C PRO A 46 19.70 4.50 -17.74
N CYS A 47 19.56 3.87 -16.59
CA CYS A 47 19.93 4.44 -15.30
C CYS A 47 21.44 4.44 -15.10
N ALA A 48 22.03 5.59 -14.75
CA ALA A 48 23.44 5.72 -14.42
C ALA A 48 23.74 5.49 -12.91
N CYS A 49 22.72 5.26 -12.08
CA CYS A 49 22.93 5.04 -10.65
C CYS A 49 23.47 3.63 -10.39
N THR A 50 24.48 3.52 -9.53
CA THR A 50 24.96 2.22 -9.05
C THR A 50 23.95 1.58 -8.08
N PRO A 51 23.98 0.25 -7.90
CA PRO A 51 23.13 -0.42 -6.90
C PRO A 51 23.26 0.20 -5.50
N ALA A 52 24.47 0.55 -5.08
CA ALA A 52 24.72 1.21 -3.81
C ALA A 52 24.05 2.60 -3.71
N THR A 53 24.10 3.40 -4.79
CA THR A 53 23.41 4.70 -4.84
C THR A 53 21.89 4.54 -4.76
N VAL A 54 21.32 3.53 -5.43
CA VAL A 54 19.89 3.22 -5.38
C VAL A 54 19.48 2.81 -3.96
N ALA A 55 20.22 1.87 -3.35
CA ALA A 55 19.96 1.40 -1.99
C ALA A 55 20.02 2.56 -0.98
N ASN A 56 21.06 3.39 -1.05
CA ASN A 56 21.22 4.55 -0.17
C ASN A 56 20.10 5.59 -0.34
N TYR A 57 19.60 5.78 -1.56
CA TYR A 57 18.48 6.68 -1.83
C TYR A 57 17.17 6.14 -1.23
N ARG A 58 16.87 4.85 -1.44
CA ARG A 58 15.69 4.18 -0.88
C ARG A 58 15.74 4.14 0.66
N ALA A 59 16.93 3.97 1.24
CA ALA A 59 17.16 3.96 2.68
C ALA A 59 16.91 5.31 3.37
N ARG A 60 16.74 6.41 2.62
CA ARG A 60 16.29 7.71 3.18
C ARG A 60 14.90 7.61 3.79
N VAL A 61 14.08 6.67 3.33
CA VAL A 61 12.80 6.35 3.95
C VAL A 61 13.02 5.17 4.91
N SER A 62 12.84 5.43 6.21
CA SER A 62 13.10 4.41 7.22
C SER A 62 12.19 3.19 7.03
N GLY A 63 12.74 1.97 7.17
CA GLY A 63 11.95 0.73 7.16
C GLY A 63 10.71 0.75 8.06
N PRO A 64 10.80 1.22 9.32
CA PRO A 64 9.63 1.35 10.18
C PRO A 64 8.52 2.24 9.61
N LEU A 65 8.85 3.25 8.78
CA LEU A 65 7.85 4.10 8.12
C LEU A 65 7.26 3.41 6.89
N LEU A 66 8.09 2.73 6.08
CA LEU A 66 7.65 1.97 4.91
C LEU A 66 6.65 0.87 5.27
N ASP A 67 6.90 0.18 6.39
CA ASP A 67 6.03 -0.88 6.92
C ASP A 67 4.60 -0.37 7.26
N ARG A 68 4.43 0.96 7.44
CA ARG A 68 3.13 1.62 7.67
C ARG A 68 2.37 1.96 6.38
N PHE A 69 2.95 1.71 5.21
CA PHE A 69 2.22 1.82 3.94
C PHE A 69 1.53 0.49 3.66
N ASP A 70 0.20 0.49 3.78
CA ASP A 70 -0.61 -0.69 3.51
C ASP A 70 -0.48 -1.19 2.06
N ILE A 71 -0.36 -0.24 1.13
CA ILE A 71 -0.25 -0.43 -0.31
C ILE A 71 1.02 0.25 -0.81
N GLN A 72 1.80 -0.50 -1.59
CA GLN A 72 3.06 -0.14 -2.20
C GLN A 72 3.07 -0.69 -3.64
N VAL A 73 3.02 0.21 -4.60
CA VAL A 73 2.94 -0.14 -6.03
C VAL A 73 4.12 0.48 -6.75
N GLU A 74 4.82 -0.34 -7.53
CA GLU A 74 5.79 0.16 -8.51
C GLU A 74 5.04 0.56 -9.78
N VAL A 75 5.21 1.81 -10.18
CA VAL A 75 4.59 2.34 -11.40
C VAL A 75 5.67 2.40 -12.46
N PRO A 76 5.67 1.48 -13.45
CA PRO A 76 6.63 1.53 -14.53
C PRO A 76 6.38 2.74 -15.42
N PRO A 77 7.40 3.25 -16.12
CA PRO A 77 7.23 4.28 -17.13
C PRO A 77 6.31 3.78 -18.25
N LEU A 78 5.36 4.61 -18.66
CA LEU A 78 4.48 4.35 -19.81
C LEU A 78 4.98 5.14 -21.05
N PRO A 79 5.03 4.52 -22.25
CA PRO A 79 5.34 5.24 -23.48
C PRO A 79 4.19 6.19 -23.86
N LEU A 80 4.51 7.29 -24.56
CA LEU A 80 3.53 8.33 -24.92
C LEU A 80 2.31 7.78 -25.68
N ARG A 81 2.51 6.81 -26.57
CA ARG A 81 1.43 6.17 -27.34
C ARG A 81 0.34 5.55 -26.45
N ASP A 82 0.70 5.05 -25.28
CA ASP A 82 -0.25 4.40 -24.36
C ASP A 82 -1.14 5.43 -23.66
N PHE A 83 -0.71 6.70 -23.58
CA PHE A 83 -1.55 7.80 -23.10
C PHE A 83 -2.62 8.19 -24.12
N GLU A 84 -2.33 8.07 -25.41
CA GLU A 84 -3.26 8.41 -26.50
C GLU A 84 -4.27 7.29 -26.74
N SER A 85 -3.89 6.04 -26.52
CA SER A 85 -4.75 4.86 -26.69
C SER A 85 -5.50 4.44 -25.42
N ALA A 86 -5.64 5.33 -24.44
CA ALA A 86 -6.30 5.00 -23.19
C ALA A 86 -7.74 4.52 -23.46
N PRO A 87 -8.10 3.26 -23.15
CA PRO A 87 -9.45 2.77 -23.37
C PRO A 87 -10.44 3.60 -22.56
N ALA A 88 -11.70 3.62 -22.99
CA ALA A 88 -12.77 4.27 -22.25
C ALA A 88 -12.83 3.67 -20.83
N VAL A 89 -12.29 4.41 -19.87
CA VAL A 89 -12.27 4.07 -18.46
C VAL A 89 -13.56 4.54 -17.80
N GLU A 90 -13.95 3.86 -16.72
CA GLU A 90 -15.06 4.30 -15.88
C GLU A 90 -14.86 5.76 -15.46
N GLY A 91 -15.89 6.58 -15.65
CA GLY A 91 -15.85 7.98 -15.20
C GLY A 91 -15.69 8.08 -13.68
N SER A 92 -15.03 9.13 -13.20
CA SER A 92 -14.76 9.32 -11.77
C SER A 92 -16.02 9.31 -10.90
N ALA A 93 -17.18 9.72 -11.44
CA ALA A 93 -18.47 9.65 -10.74
C ALA A 93 -18.89 8.20 -10.43
N VAL A 94 -18.70 7.28 -11.38
CA VAL A 94 -19.00 5.84 -11.21
C VAL A 94 -18.08 5.24 -10.14
N VAL A 95 -16.79 5.54 -10.23
CA VAL A 95 -15.79 5.08 -9.25
C VAL A 95 -16.10 5.65 -7.85
N ALA A 96 -16.44 6.94 -7.76
CA ALA A 96 -16.79 7.57 -6.48
C ALA A 96 -18.01 6.90 -5.84
N GLN A 97 -19.03 6.55 -6.62
CA GLN A 97 -20.21 5.84 -6.11
C GLN A 97 -19.85 4.44 -5.59
N ARG A 98 -18.99 3.69 -6.30
CA ARG A 98 -18.50 2.39 -5.87
C ARG A 98 -17.72 2.50 -4.55
N VAL A 99 -16.82 3.47 -4.44
CA VAL A 99 -16.03 3.74 -3.23
C VAL A 99 -16.93 4.11 -2.05
N ALA A 100 -17.92 4.98 -2.26
CA ALA A 100 -18.87 5.37 -1.22
C ALA A 100 -19.67 4.16 -0.69
N THR A 101 -20.10 3.28 -1.60
CA THR A 101 -20.82 2.05 -1.25
C THR A 101 -19.95 1.10 -0.41
N ALA A 102 -18.71 0.86 -0.84
CA ALA A 102 -17.78 0.00 -0.11
C ALA A 102 -17.40 0.56 1.28
N ARG A 103 -17.21 1.89 1.38
CA ARG A 103 -16.98 2.56 2.69
C ARG A 103 -18.19 2.42 3.61
N GLY A 104 -19.39 2.62 3.08
CA GLY A 104 -20.62 2.43 3.85
C GLY A 104 -20.78 1.02 4.43
N ARG A 105 -20.34 -0.01 3.69
CA ARG A 105 -20.29 -1.40 4.18
C ARG A 105 -19.22 -1.58 5.26
N LEU A 106 -18.00 -1.10 5.01
CA LEU A 106 -16.89 -1.15 5.98
C LEU A 106 -17.24 -0.53 7.34
N ASP A 107 -18.02 0.55 7.35
CA ASP A 107 -18.40 1.26 8.58
C ASP A 107 -19.56 0.60 9.34
N ARG A 108 -20.43 -0.16 8.64
CA ARG A 108 -21.68 -0.70 9.20
C ARG A 108 -21.63 -2.20 9.46
N GLU A 109 -20.89 -2.92 8.64
CA GLU A 109 -20.82 -4.37 8.66
C GLU A 109 -19.58 -4.83 9.43
N PRO A 110 -19.66 -5.96 10.15
CA PRO A 110 -18.48 -6.56 10.73
C PRO A 110 -17.48 -6.90 9.62
N ALA A 111 -16.19 -6.80 9.92
CA ALA A 111 -15.14 -7.15 8.97
C ALA A 111 -15.36 -8.56 8.40
N ALA A 112 -15.41 -8.67 7.06
CA ALA A 112 -15.61 -9.94 6.37
C ALA A 112 -14.67 -11.04 6.95
N PRO A 113 -15.22 -12.19 7.37
CA PRO A 113 -14.41 -13.28 7.90
C PRO A 113 -13.48 -13.82 6.83
N ILE A 114 -12.27 -14.21 7.23
CA ILE A 114 -11.31 -14.84 6.32
C ILE A 114 -11.56 -16.34 6.23
N GLU A 115 -11.60 -16.85 5.00
CA GLU A 115 -11.72 -18.28 4.75
C GLU A 115 -10.47 -19.03 5.21
N LEU A 116 -10.63 -20.32 5.55
CA LEU A 116 -9.52 -21.13 6.02
C LEU A 116 -8.37 -21.20 5.00
N GLU A 117 -8.69 -21.34 3.72
CA GLU A 117 -7.68 -21.43 2.66
C GLU A 117 -7.00 -20.09 2.40
N ALA A 118 -7.75 -18.99 2.39
CA ALA A 118 -7.21 -17.63 2.31
C ALA A 118 -6.24 -17.34 3.47
N ARG A 119 -6.58 -17.77 4.69
CA ARG A 119 -5.71 -17.65 5.86
C ARG A 119 -4.43 -18.46 5.71
N ARG A 120 -4.50 -19.68 5.18
CA ARG A 120 -3.30 -20.50 4.90
C ARG A 120 -2.38 -19.84 3.88
N ILE A 121 -2.94 -19.26 2.83
CA ILE A 121 -2.18 -18.51 1.81
C ILE A 121 -1.50 -17.29 2.42
N LEU A 122 -2.22 -16.51 3.23
CA LEU A 122 -1.68 -15.36 3.94
C LEU A 122 -0.48 -15.75 4.82
N HIS A 123 -0.65 -16.77 5.68
CA HIS A 123 0.44 -17.23 6.54
C HIS A 123 1.64 -17.74 5.74
N ARG A 124 1.39 -18.46 4.64
CA ARG A 124 2.46 -18.95 3.76
C ARG A 124 3.22 -17.79 3.14
N ALA A 125 2.51 -16.80 2.60
CA ALA A 125 3.10 -15.62 1.96
C ALA A 125 3.93 -14.80 2.94
N VAL A 126 3.40 -14.51 4.13
CA VAL A 126 4.11 -13.78 5.20
C VAL A 126 5.40 -14.49 5.58
N ARG A 127 5.36 -15.83 5.72
CA ARG A 127 6.55 -16.62 6.07
C ARG A 127 7.57 -16.70 4.94
N SER A 128 7.14 -16.95 3.70
CA SER A 128 8.05 -17.14 2.56
C SER A 128 8.71 -15.83 2.12
N LEU A 129 8.03 -14.70 2.32
CA LEU A 129 8.53 -13.37 1.95
C LEU A 129 9.21 -12.65 3.13
N GLY A 130 9.27 -13.27 4.32
CA GLY A 130 9.90 -12.67 5.50
C GLY A 130 9.19 -11.40 6.00
N LEU A 131 7.87 -11.29 5.82
CA LEU A 131 7.12 -10.09 6.13
C LEU A 131 6.88 -9.92 7.64
N SER A 132 6.72 -8.67 8.08
CA SER A 132 6.43 -8.33 9.47
C SER A 132 5.00 -8.70 9.86
N ALA A 133 4.70 -8.71 11.18
CA ALA A 133 3.32 -8.84 11.66
C ALA A 133 2.42 -7.68 11.19
N ARG A 134 2.99 -6.48 10.98
CA ARG A 134 2.26 -5.32 10.45
C ARG A 134 1.93 -5.50 8.98
N ALA A 135 2.84 -6.08 8.21
CA ALA A 135 2.58 -6.45 6.83
C ALA A 135 1.48 -7.51 6.73
N HIS A 136 1.43 -8.50 7.63
CA HIS A 136 0.30 -9.42 7.75
C HIS A 136 -1.03 -8.66 7.94
N ASP A 137 -1.10 -7.76 8.92
CA ASP A 137 -2.33 -7.03 9.25
C ASP A 137 -2.78 -6.12 8.11
N ALA A 138 -1.83 -5.50 7.42
CA ALA A 138 -2.12 -4.67 6.27
C ALA A 138 -2.60 -5.46 5.05
N ILE A 139 -1.98 -6.60 4.73
CA ILE A 139 -2.48 -7.49 3.66
C ILE A 139 -3.92 -7.90 3.98
N LEU A 140 -4.21 -8.27 5.23
CA LEU A 140 -5.57 -8.62 5.63
C LEU A 140 -6.54 -7.43 5.53
N LYS A 141 -6.12 -6.23 5.91
CA LYS A 141 -6.91 -5.00 5.78
C LYS A 141 -7.24 -4.68 4.32
N VAL A 142 -6.27 -4.81 3.43
CA VAL A 142 -6.45 -4.59 1.98
C VAL A 142 -7.34 -5.68 1.39
N ALA A 143 -7.13 -6.96 1.74
CA ALA A 143 -7.94 -8.07 1.27
C ALA A 143 -9.43 -7.94 1.67
N ARG A 144 -9.72 -7.44 2.88
CA ARG A 144 -11.10 -7.11 3.30
C ARG A 144 -11.71 -5.98 2.48
N THR A 145 -10.90 -4.98 2.13
CA THR A 145 -11.36 -3.87 1.28
C THR A 145 -11.70 -4.35 -0.12
N ILE A 146 -10.87 -5.23 -0.69
CA ILE A 146 -11.13 -5.87 -2.00
C ILE A 146 -12.42 -6.70 -1.92
N ALA A 147 -12.56 -7.55 -0.91
CA ALA A 147 -13.78 -8.36 -0.72
C ALA A 147 -15.05 -7.49 -0.66
N HIS A 148 -15.01 -6.35 0.04
CA HIS A 148 -16.15 -5.43 0.10
C HIS A 148 -16.43 -4.70 -1.22
N LEU A 149 -15.39 -4.38 -2.00
CA LEU A 149 -15.53 -3.83 -3.35
C LEU A 149 -16.18 -4.85 -4.29
N ASP A 150 -15.85 -6.14 -4.13
CA ASP A 150 -16.44 -7.27 -4.88
C ASP A 150 -17.83 -7.66 -4.37
N GLY A 151 -18.24 -7.15 -3.21
CA GLY A 151 -19.49 -7.55 -2.54
C GLY A 151 -19.46 -8.98 -2.00
N ALA A 152 -18.28 -9.54 -1.77
CA ALA A 152 -18.09 -10.86 -1.19
C ALA A 152 -18.40 -10.86 0.32
N LEU A 153 -19.02 -11.94 0.79
CA LEU A 153 -19.34 -12.13 2.22
C LEU A 153 -18.13 -12.57 3.06
N SER A 154 -17.06 -13.04 2.41
CA SER A 154 -15.84 -13.56 3.03
C SER A 154 -14.59 -13.16 2.25
N VAL A 155 -13.46 -13.13 2.94
CA VAL A 155 -12.15 -12.93 2.32
C VAL A 155 -11.64 -14.28 1.81
N GLY A 156 -11.75 -14.49 0.50
CA GLY A 156 -11.24 -15.67 -0.20
C GLY A 156 -9.76 -15.56 -0.65
N PRO A 157 -9.23 -16.65 -1.25
CA PRO A 157 -7.85 -16.73 -1.74
C PRO A 157 -7.45 -15.63 -2.72
N THR A 158 -8.35 -15.26 -3.63
CA THR A 158 -8.14 -14.24 -4.66
C THR A 158 -7.87 -12.87 -4.05
N HIS A 159 -8.68 -12.45 -3.08
CA HIS A 159 -8.52 -11.18 -2.38
C HIS A 159 -7.18 -11.09 -1.63
N VAL A 160 -6.75 -12.18 -0.99
CA VAL A 160 -5.44 -12.25 -0.31
C VAL A 160 -4.29 -12.21 -1.32
N GLY A 161 -4.42 -12.94 -2.43
CA GLY A 161 -3.43 -12.97 -3.50
C GLY A 161 -3.20 -11.58 -4.09
N GLU A 162 -4.27 -10.87 -4.43
CA GLU A 162 -4.21 -9.48 -4.92
C GLU A 162 -3.63 -8.53 -3.87
N ALA A 163 -4.12 -8.57 -2.63
CA ALA A 163 -3.60 -7.74 -1.55
C ALA A 163 -2.10 -7.93 -1.32
N THR A 164 -1.59 -9.15 -1.48
CA THR A 164 -0.17 -9.47 -1.36
C THR A 164 0.67 -8.87 -2.49
N GLN A 165 0.10 -8.70 -3.70
CA GLN A 165 0.80 -8.07 -4.82
C GLN A 165 1.04 -6.57 -4.58
N TYR A 166 0.14 -5.90 -3.86
CA TYR A 166 0.29 -4.51 -3.45
C TYR A 166 1.36 -4.28 -2.37
N ARG A 167 2.18 -5.27 -2.01
CA ARG A 167 3.35 -5.08 -1.11
C ARG A 167 4.69 -5.44 -1.77
N ALA A 168 4.76 -5.28 -3.09
CA ALA A 168 5.90 -5.71 -3.90
C ALA A 168 7.25 -5.04 -3.53
N LEU A 169 7.26 -3.83 -2.92
CA LEU A 169 8.52 -3.15 -2.58
C LEU A 169 9.28 -3.81 -1.42
N GLU A 170 8.60 -4.57 -0.55
CA GLU A 170 9.25 -5.37 0.51
C GLU A 170 9.94 -6.63 -0.05
N ARG A 171 9.68 -7.00 -1.31
CA ARG A 171 10.24 -8.21 -1.92
C ARG A 171 11.74 -8.15 -2.22
N ASN A 172 12.42 -7.02 -1.95
CA ASN A 172 13.78 -6.86 -2.43
C ASN A 172 14.65 -5.88 -1.62
N PRO A 173 15.37 -6.36 -0.59
CA PRO A 173 16.65 -5.79 -0.21
C PRO A 173 17.79 -6.33 -1.09
N ASP A 174 17.72 -7.62 -1.47
CA ASP A 174 18.80 -8.39 -2.13
C ASP A 174 18.25 -9.52 -3.06
N ALA A 175 17.63 -9.20 -4.18
CA ALA A 175 17.40 -10.18 -5.25
C ALA A 175 18.70 -10.34 -6.05
N ALA A 176 19.58 -11.16 -5.46
CA ALA A 176 20.83 -11.73 -6.00
C ALA A 176 21.93 -10.74 -6.42
#